data_AF-X1AP26-F1
#
_entry.id   AF-X1AP26-F1
#
_cell.length_a   1.000
_cell.length_b   1.000
_cell.length_c   1.000
_cell.angle_alpha   90.00
_cell.angle_beta   90.00
_cell.angle_gamma   90.00
#
_symmetry.space_group_name_H-M   'P 1'
#
loop_
_entity.id
_entity.type
_entity.pdbx_description
1 polymer ?
#
loop_
_entity_poly.entity_id
_entity_poly.type
_entity_poly.pdbx_seq_one_letter_code
_entity_poly.pdbx_strand_id
1 'polypeptide(L)' 'TGRAMIGKKVEYYEYEHFEDKPSERVSKGPAEFLGFGIDYEEVVSGAGIFSTAIILFGDGTVKNVSLEMIKFIG' A
#
# COMPACT_ATOMS: atom_id res chain seq x y z
N THR A 1 8.10 -2.45 -18.54
CA THR A 1 7.51 -3.72 -18.05
C THR A 1 6.58 -3.56 -16.84
N GLY A 2 6.12 -2.36 -16.46
CA GLY A 2 5.26 -2.13 -15.29
C GLY A 2 3.74 -2.23 -15.49
N ARG A 3 3.26 -2.52 -16.71
CA ARG A 3 1.82 -2.63 -17.03
C ARG A 3 1.14 -3.87 -16.46
N ALA A 4 1.90 -4.90 -16.05
CA ALA A 4 1.35 -6.22 -15.71
C ALA A 4 0.60 -6.28 -14.36
N MET A 5 0.67 -5.24 -13.54
CA MET A 5 0.07 -5.24 -12.19
C MET A 5 -1.03 -4.21 -11.97
N ILE A 6 -1.20 -3.26 -12.89
CA ILE A 6 -2.26 -2.25 -12.80
C ILE A 6 -3.62 -2.96 -12.92
N GLY A 7 -4.55 -2.65 -12.01
CA GLY A 7 -5.88 -3.28 -11.96
C GLY A 7 -5.92 -4.58 -11.16
N LYS A 8 -4.79 -5.05 -10.59
CA LYS A 8 -4.79 -6.20 -9.69
C LYS A 8 -5.42 -5.85 -8.35
N LYS A 9 -6.10 -6.82 -7.76
CA LYS A 9 -6.69 -6.67 -6.42
C LYS A 9 -5.64 -6.87 -5.34
N VAL A 10 -5.66 -5.98 -4.36
CA VAL A 10 -4.84 -6.06 -3.15
C VAL A 10 -5.74 -5.99 -1.92
N GLU A 11 -5.35 -6.67 -0.86
CA GLU A 11 -5.89 -6.44 0.48
C GLU A 11 -5.03 -5.39 1.17
N TYR A 12 -5.65 -4.33 1.69
CA TYR A 12 -4.96 -3.27 2.42
C TYR A 12 -5.02 -3.52 3.93
N TYR A 13 -3.95 -3.19 4.62
CA TYR A 13 -3.82 -3.32 6.06
C TYR A 13 -3.31 -2.02 6.70
N GLU A 14 -3.70 -1.79 7.96
CA GLU A 14 -3.11 -0.76 8.81
C GLU A 14 -2.68 -1.40 10.13
N TYR A 15 -1.65 -0.85 10.77
CA TYR A 15 -1.35 -1.20 12.15
C TYR A 15 -2.31 -0.49 13.08
N GLU A 16 -3.06 -1.26 13.86
CA GLU A 16 -3.82 -0.71 14.97
C GLU A 16 -2.99 -0.82 16.24
N HIS A 17 -2.89 0.30 16.94
CA HIS A 17 -2.29 0.38 18.28
C HIS A 17 -3.36 0.11 19.32
N PHE A 18 -3.02 -0.76 20.27
CA PHE A 18 -3.85 -1.10 21.41
C PHE A 18 -3.08 -0.79 22.69
N GLU A 19 -3.75 -0.31 23.73
CA GLU A 19 -3.08 0.10 24.98
C GLU A 19 -2.39 -1.07 25.70
N ASP A 20 -2.99 -2.25 25.67
CA ASP A 20 -2.56 -3.40 26.47
C ASP A 20 -1.94 -4.55 25.66
N LYS A 21 -1.74 -4.38 24.35
CA LYS A 21 -1.14 -5.42 23.50
C LYS A 21 -0.29 -4.82 22.37
N PRO A 22 0.67 -5.60 21.82
CA PRO A 22 1.43 -5.19 20.66
C PRO A 22 0.52 -4.77 19.51
N SER A 23 0.98 -3.83 18.70
CA SER A 23 0.27 -3.42 17.50
C SER A 23 0.02 -4.63 16.60
N GLU A 24 -1.19 -4.70 16.05
CA GLU A 24 -1.55 -5.78 15.14
C GLU A 24 -1.88 -5.20 13.77
N ARG A 25 -1.55 -5.98 12.73
CA ARG A 25 -1.87 -5.62 11.36
C ARG A 25 -3.32 -6.02 11.07
N VAL A 26 -4.19 -5.04 10.91
CA VAL A 26 -5.63 -5.22 10.72
C VAL A 26 -6.01 -4.97 9.27
N SER A 27 -6.78 -5.90 8.69
CA SER A 27 -7.32 -5.79 7.33
C SER A 27 -8.32 -4.64 7.26
N LYS A 28 -8.14 -3.72 6.32
CA LYS A 28 -9.02 -2.58 6.08
C LYS A 28 -9.90 -2.76 4.84
N GLY A 29 -9.70 -3.84 4.09
CA GLY A 29 -10.53 -4.22 2.96
C GLY A 29 -9.78 -4.23 1.63
N PRO A 30 -10.46 -4.70 0.57
CA PRO A 30 -9.87 -4.81 -0.75
C PRO A 30 -9.74 -3.43 -1.43
N ALA A 31 -8.70 -3.29 -2.23
CA ALA A 31 -8.43 -2.15 -3.10
C ALA A 31 -7.85 -2.60 -4.45
N GLU A 32 -7.82 -1.69 -5.42
CA GLU A 32 -7.18 -1.87 -6.72
C GLU A 32 -5.78 -1.26 -6.72
N PHE A 33 -4.78 -2.00 -7.21
CA PHE A 33 -3.42 -1.51 -7.36
C PHE A 33 -3.29 -0.65 -8.63
N LEU A 34 -2.86 0.60 -8.46
CA LEU A 34 -2.66 1.55 -9.56
C LEU A 34 -1.20 1.62 -10.03
N GLY A 35 -0.25 1.37 -9.14
CA GLY A 35 1.17 1.41 -9.47
C GLY A 35 2.07 1.49 -8.25
N PHE A 36 3.36 1.32 -8.49
CA PHE A 36 4.36 1.62 -7.47
C PHE A 36 4.51 3.13 -7.30
N GLY A 37 4.55 3.56 -6.04
CA GLY A 37 4.87 4.92 -5.66
C GLY A 37 6.35 5.06 -5.32
N ILE A 38 6.73 6.29 -5.04
CA ILE A 38 8.00 6.66 -4.42
C ILE A 38 7.62 7.51 -3.20
N ASP A 39 8.21 7.24 -2.04
CA ASP A 39 7.99 8.08 -0.86
C ASP A 39 8.86 9.35 -0.88
N TYR A 40 8.57 10.28 0.02
CA TYR A 40 9.31 11.54 0.11
C TYR A 40 10.79 11.33 0.46
N GLU A 41 11.10 10.40 1.36
CA GLU A 41 12.47 10.14 1.79
C GLU A 41 13.31 9.55 0.64
N GLU A 42 12.72 8.68 -0.17
CA GLU A 42 13.30 8.14 -1.40
C GLU A 42 13.61 9.25 -2.42
N VAL A 43 12.69 10.21 -2.59
CA VAL A 43 12.91 11.36 -3.48
C VAL A 43 14.07 12.22 -2.97
N VAL A 44 14.12 12.52 -1.67
CA VAL A 44 15.15 13.39 -1.08
C VAL A 44 16.51 12.72 -1.00
N SER A 45 16.55 11.43 -0.67
CA SER A 45 17.79 10.65 -0.55
C SER A 45 18.30 10.15 -1.91
N GLY A 46 17.46 10.16 -2.94
CA GLY A 46 17.76 9.58 -4.26
C GLY A 46 17.73 8.05 -4.28
N ALA A 47 17.25 7.41 -3.21
CA ALA A 47 17.08 5.97 -3.15
C ALA A 47 15.83 5.57 -3.94
N GLY A 48 15.99 5.18 -5.21
CA GLY A 48 14.88 4.78 -6.10
C GLY A 48 14.41 3.34 -5.84
N ILE A 49 13.88 3.06 -4.65
CA ILE A 49 13.57 1.70 -4.18
C ILE A 49 12.11 1.29 -4.41
N PHE A 50 11.22 2.25 -4.72
CA PHE A 50 9.78 2.05 -4.88
C PHE A 50 9.14 1.44 -3.63
N SER A 51 9.38 2.04 -2.46
CA SER A 51 8.95 1.53 -1.16
C SER A 51 7.42 1.52 -0.97
N THR A 52 6.68 2.21 -1.84
CA THR A 52 5.24 2.43 -1.70
C THR A 52 4.40 1.93 -2.89
N ALA A 53 3.11 1.81 -2.66
CA ALA A 53 2.08 1.42 -3.62
C ALA A 53 0.93 2.42 -3.60
N ILE A 54 0.45 2.77 -4.79
CA ILE A 54 -0.73 3.59 -4.99
C ILE A 54 -1.93 2.65 -5.17
N ILE A 55 -2.95 2.80 -4.32
CA ILE A 55 -4.15 1.95 -4.29
C ILE A 55 -5.43 2.78 -4.38
N LEU A 56 -6.48 2.22 -5.00
CA LEU A 56 -7.81 2.80 -5.16
C LEU A 56 -8.86 1.94 -4.45
N PHE A 57 -9.59 2.52 -3.50
CA PHE A 57 -10.71 1.87 -2.82
C PHE A 57 -12.01 1.98 -3.62
N GLY A 58 -12.99 1.13 -3.31
CA GLY A 58 -14.28 1.10 -4.00
C GLY A 58 -15.14 2.35 -3.82
N ASP A 59 -14.85 3.18 -2.83
CA ASP A 59 -15.47 4.49 -2.61
C ASP A 59 -14.83 5.62 -3.44
N GLY A 60 -13.79 5.32 -4.22
CA GLY A 60 -13.04 6.29 -5.02
C GLY A 60 -11.81 6.88 -4.32
N THR A 61 -11.57 6.55 -3.05
CA THR A 61 -10.41 7.05 -2.31
C THR A 61 -9.10 6.48 -2.87
N VAL A 62 -8.10 7.33 -3.10
CA VAL A 62 -6.74 6.92 -3.50
C VAL A 62 -5.76 7.14 -2.35
N LYS A 63 -4.93 6.15 -2.05
CA LYS A 63 -3.85 6.26 -1.05
C LYS A 63 -2.50 5.85 -1.63
N ASN A 64 -1.43 6.48 -1.17
CA ASN A 64 -0.06 6.00 -1.32
C ASN A 64 0.38 5.37 0.01
N VAL A 65 0.70 4.08 0.01
CA VAL A 65 0.93 3.29 1.24
C VAL A 65 2.22 2.47 1.13
N SER A 66 2.86 2.14 2.25
CA SER A 66 4.03 1.23 2.24
C SER A 66 3.67 -0.11 1.60
N LEU A 67 4.59 -0.70 0.84
CA LEU A 67 4.40 -2.01 0.22
C LEU A 67 4.11 -3.12 1.23
N GLU A 68 4.58 -2.99 2.47
CA GLU A 68 4.32 -3.96 3.53
C GLU A 68 2.84 -4.00 3.97
N MET A 69 2.09 -2.92 3.68
CA MET A 69 0.69 -2.72 4.04
C MET A 69 -0.28 -3.31 3.04
N ILE A 70 0.21 -3.87 1.92
CA ILE A 70 -0.63 -4.49 0.91
C ILE A 70 -0.27 -5.95 0.72
N LYS A 71 -1.26 -6.73 0.30
CA LYS A 71 -1.06 -8.11 -0.16
C LYS A 71 -1.84 -8.32 -1.45
N PHE A 72 -1.17 -8.73 -2.52
CA PHE A 72 -1.86 -9.13 -3.74
C PHE A 72 -2.74 -10.37 -3.47
N ILE A 73 -4.00 -10.29 -3.91
CA ILE A 73 -5.01 -11.35 -3.70
C ILE A 73 -5.53 -11.95 -5.02
N GLY A 74 -4.81 -11.74 -6.14
CA GLY A 74 -5.10 -12.27 -7.48
C GLY A 74 -4.08 -11.87 -8.55
#